data_AF-A0A7L2CAG1-F1
#
_entry.id   AF-A0A7L2CAG1-F1
#
_cell.length_a   1.000
_cell.length_b   1.000
_cell.length_c   1.000
_cell.angle_alpha   90.00
_cell.angle_beta   90.00
_cell.angle_gamma   90.00
#
_symmetry.space_group_name_H-M   'P 1'
#
loop_
_entity.id
_entity.type
_entity.pdbx_description
1 polymer ?
#
loop_
_entity_poly.entity_id
_entity_poly.type
_entity_poly.pdbx_seq_one_letter_code
_entity_poly.pdbx_strand_id
1 'polypeptide(L)'
;VARRCFPAIQAKKGVIMVGNETTYDDGRGQRRNVTELLEGARKANVVLETRQLAMKIFEDYTVSWYWIIIGLVIAMAFSLIFIVLLRFLAGIMVWVMIVMVILVLGYGIFHCYMEYSKLKGEAGSDVSLTDLGFQTDLRVYLHLRQTWLAFMIILCVLELLIVLLLIFLRKRILIAIALIKEASRAVGHVMSSLLFPLFTFFLLCLCIAYWASTAVFLSTSNEAVYKVFNESSCPYSGHTCRPETFNTSNITKQCPDSQCLFAFYGGESSYHKYLIVLQFFNVFMFFWLANFTLALGQVTLAGAFASYYWAFKKPQDLPAFPLFSSFGRALRYHTGSLAFGSLVLAVVQVIRVTLEYLDHRLKAAENKLAKFLLSCLKCCFWCLEKFIKFLNRNAYIMV
;
A
#
# COMPACT_ATOMS: atom_id res chain seq x y z
N VAL A 1 1.02 29.75 -10.89
CA VAL A 1 2.26 29.60 -11.70
C VAL A 1 3.34 30.42 -11.05
N ALA A 2 4.31 29.80 -10.37
CA ALA A 2 5.37 30.52 -9.67
C ALA A 2 6.38 31.05 -10.69
N ARG A 3 6.33 32.35 -11.02
CA ARG A 3 7.28 33.04 -11.91
C ARG A 3 8.57 33.43 -11.17
N ARG A 4 9.23 32.48 -10.51
CA ARG A 4 10.61 32.69 -10.02
C ARG A 4 11.54 31.86 -10.88
N CYS A 5 12.29 32.52 -11.77
CA CYS A 5 13.34 31.87 -12.53
C CYS A 5 14.51 31.57 -11.58
N PHE A 6 14.96 30.32 -11.53
CA PHE A 6 16.22 30.01 -10.87
C PHE A 6 17.36 30.65 -11.69
N PRO A 7 18.36 31.27 -11.05
CA PRO A 7 19.51 31.77 -11.76
C PRO A 7 20.25 30.61 -12.43
N ALA A 8 20.80 30.84 -13.63
CA ALA A 8 21.45 29.79 -14.41
C ALA A 8 22.70 29.27 -13.67
N ILE A 9 22.66 27.98 -13.30
CA ILE A 9 23.76 27.29 -12.63
C ILE A 9 24.71 26.75 -13.71
N GLN A 10 26.00 27.08 -13.61
CA GLN A 10 27.05 26.58 -14.49
C GLN A 10 28.07 25.78 -13.70
N ALA A 11 28.54 24.67 -14.26
CA ALA A 11 29.62 23.88 -13.67
C ALA A 11 30.89 24.09 -14.49
N LYS A 12 31.92 24.70 -13.88
CA LYS A 12 33.25 24.88 -14.51
C LYS A 12 34.29 24.16 -13.67
N LYS A 13 34.96 23.16 -14.25
CA LYS A 13 35.96 22.32 -13.56
C LYS A 13 35.44 21.68 -12.24
N GLY A 14 34.18 21.23 -12.21
CA GLY A 14 33.58 20.56 -11.04
C GLY A 14 33.08 21.49 -9.94
N VAL A 15 33.24 22.81 -10.06
CA VAL A 15 32.70 23.80 -9.13
C VAL A 15 31.40 24.38 -9.68
N ILE A 16 30.36 24.36 -8.85
CA ILE A 16 29.00 24.83 -9.17
C ILE A 16 28.92 26.33 -8.88
N MET A 17 28.61 27.13 -9.90
CA MET A 17 28.59 28.60 -9.83
C MET A 17 27.30 29.16 -10.41
N VAL A 18 26.90 30.33 -9.93
CA VAL A 18 25.84 31.15 -10.54
C VAL A 18 26.53 32.34 -11.19
N GLY A 19 26.57 32.37 -12.52
CA GLY A 19 27.47 33.28 -13.25
C GLY A 19 28.94 32.90 -13.01
N ASN A 20 29.76 33.84 -12.52
CA ASN A 20 31.20 33.65 -12.21
C ASN A 20 31.49 33.48 -10.71
N GLU A 21 30.48 33.52 -9.83
CA GLU A 21 30.66 33.45 -8.38
C GLU A 21 30.07 32.16 -7.78
N THR A 22 30.65 31.71 -6.67
CA THR A 22 30.19 30.57 -5.86
C THR A 22 29.12 30.95 -4.84
N THR A 23 28.84 32.25 -4.73
CA THR A 23 27.79 32.84 -3.89
C THR A 23 26.80 33.62 -4.74
N TYR A 24 25.53 33.66 -4.33
CA TYR A 24 24.51 34.49 -4.96
C TYR A 24 23.80 35.33 -3.89
N ASP A 25 23.29 36.50 -4.28
CA ASP A 25 22.45 37.33 -3.41
C ASP A 25 21.01 36.79 -3.42
N ASP A 26 20.47 36.50 -2.24
CA ASP A 26 19.11 35.98 -2.07
C ASP A 26 18.00 37.04 -2.26
N GLY A 27 18.37 38.27 -2.63
CA GLY A 27 17.47 39.39 -2.83
C GLY A 27 17.01 40.05 -1.53
N ARG A 28 17.55 39.60 -0.38
CA ARG A 28 17.40 40.25 0.94
C ARG A 28 18.72 40.84 1.43
N GLY A 29 19.73 40.95 0.57
CA GLY A 29 21.05 41.49 0.88
C GLY A 29 21.96 40.50 1.60
N GLN A 30 21.63 39.20 1.61
CA GLN A 30 22.49 38.15 2.16
C GLN A 30 23.07 37.29 1.04
N ARG A 31 24.40 37.14 1.04
CA ARG A 31 25.11 36.24 0.13
C ARG A 31 25.02 34.81 0.65
N ARG A 32 24.41 33.92 -0.13
CA ARG A 32 24.29 32.49 0.18
C ARG A 32 25.12 31.64 -0.79
N ASN A 33 25.57 30.48 -0.32
CA ASN A 33 26.31 29.54 -1.16
C ASN A 33 25.41 28.89 -2.22
N VAL A 34 25.93 28.74 -3.44
CA VAL A 34 25.23 28.11 -4.56
C VAL A 34 24.91 26.63 -4.28
N THR A 35 25.65 25.98 -3.38
CA THR A 35 25.37 24.60 -2.93
C THR A 35 24.03 24.46 -2.21
N GLU A 36 23.63 25.45 -1.41
CA GLU A 36 22.30 25.46 -0.75
C GLU A 36 21.17 25.64 -1.78
N LEU A 37 21.41 26.45 -2.81
CA LEU A 37 20.48 26.62 -3.93
C LEU A 37 20.30 25.31 -4.69
N LEU A 38 21.38 24.57 -4.95
CA LEU A 38 21.34 23.27 -5.62
C LEU A 38 20.53 22.25 -4.80
N GLU A 39 20.72 22.22 -3.47
CA GLU A 39 19.97 21.32 -2.61
C GLU A 39 18.48 21.69 -2.53
N GLY A 40 18.16 22.98 -2.47
CA GLY A 40 16.79 23.50 -2.53
C GLY A 40 16.11 23.23 -3.87
N ALA A 41 16.82 23.46 -4.98
CA ALA A 41 16.35 23.18 -6.33
C ALA A 41 16.11 21.68 -6.54
N ARG A 42 17.01 20.81 -6.04
CA ARG A 42 16.82 19.35 -6.07
C ARG A 42 15.57 18.93 -5.31
N LYS A 43 15.33 19.47 -4.11
CA LYS A 43 14.10 19.20 -3.33
C LYS A 43 12.84 19.68 -4.06
N ALA A 44 12.87 20.85 -4.70
CA ALA A 44 11.76 21.37 -5.49
C ALA A 44 11.51 20.53 -6.76
N ASN A 45 12.57 20.09 -7.45
CA ASN A 45 12.47 19.27 -8.64
C ASN A 45 11.85 17.90 -8.33
N VAL A 46 12.21 17.30 -7.20
CA VAL A 46 11.58 16.06 -6.71
C VAL A 46 10.07 16.28 -6.53
N VAL A 47 9.62 17.38 -5.93
CA VAL A 47 8.18 17.65 -5.75
C VAL A 47 7.46 17.84 -7.08
N LEU A 48 8.08 18.53 -8.04
CA LEU A 48 7.55 18.72 -9.40
C LEU A 48 7.44 17.38 -10.16
N GLU A 49 8.50 16.57 -10.13
CA GLU A 49 8.51 15.23 -10.71
C GLU A 49 7.47 14.33 -10.04
N THR A 50 7.33 14.38 -8.71
CA THR A 50 6.32 13.60 -7.97
C THR A 50 4.91 14.00 -8.41
N ARG A 51 4.65 15.29 -8.63
CA ARG A 51 3.37 15.78 -9.13
C ARG A 51 3.11 15.31 -10.56
N GLN A 52 4.12 15.36 -11.44
CA GLN A 52 4.00 14.86 -12.81
C GLN A 52 3.75 13.36 -12.84
N LEU A 53 4.45 12.58 -12.01
CA LEU A 53 4.21 11.15 -11.84
C LEU A 53 2.78 10.89 -11.33
N ALA A 54 2.31 11.65 -10.35
CA ALA A 54 0.95 11.52 -9.85
C ALA A 54 -0.11 11.80 -10.93
N MET A 55 0.10 12.82 -11.78
CA MET A 55 -0.78 13.11 -12.91
C MET A 55 -0.77 11.98 -13.95
N LYS A 56 0.40 11.44 -14.28
CA LYS A 56 0.52 10.28 -15.18
C LYS A 56 -0.19 9.05 -14.63
N ILE A 57 -0.04 8.75 -13.34
CA ILE A 57 -0.75 7.63 -12.69
C ILE A 57 -2.27 7.83 -12.75
N PHE A 58 -2.74 9.06 -12.52
CA PHE A 58 -4.17 9.35 -12.62
C PHE A 58 -4.68 9.17 -14.05
N GLU A 59 -3.94 9.64 -15.05
CA GLU A 59 -4.23 9.45 -16.47
C GLU A 59 -4.28 7.95 -16.82
N ASP A 60 -3.27 7.18 -16.42
CA ASP A 60 -3.21 5.72 -16.61
C ASP A 60 -4.42 5.02 -15.95
N TYR A 61 -4.83 5.47 -14.76
CA TYR A 61 -6.01 4.95 -14.07
C TYR A 61 -7.31 5.28 -14.80
N THR A 62 -7.47 6.53 -15.28
CA THR A 62 -8.66 6.94 -16.04
C THR A 62 -8.82 6.22 -17.37
N VAL A 63 -7.71 5.76 -17.97
CA VAL A 63 -7.74 4.93 -19.18
C VAL A 63 -7.94 3.45 -18.84
N SER A 64 -7.33 2.94 -17.77
CA SER A 64 -7.27 1.49 -17.49
C SER A 64 -8.32 0.96 -16.50
N TRP A 65 -9.13 1.82 -15.89
CA TRP A 65 -10.08 1.42 -14.83
C TRP A 65 -11.01 0.27 -15.23
N TYR A 66 -11.49 0.25 -16.49
CA TYR A 66 -12.38 -0.82 -16.95
C TYR A 66 -11.66 -2.17 -17.06
N TRP A 67 -10.40 -2.21 -17.52
CA TRP A 67 -9.58 -3.43 -17.50
C TRP A 67 -9.30 -3.93 -16.09
N ILE A 68 -9.05 -3.01 -15.15
CA ILE A 68 -8.86 -3.34 -13.74
C ILE A 68 -10.14 -3.99 -13.18
N ILE A 69 -11.31 -3.41 -13.46
CA ILE A 69 -12.59 -3.97 -13.02
C ILE A 69 -12.85 -5.33 -13.67
N ILE A 70 -12.64 -5.47 -14.98
CA ILE A 70 -12.80 -6.75 -15.68
C ILE A 70 -11.88 -7.82 -15.07
N GLY A 71 -10.60 -7.50 -14.83
CA GLY A 71 -9.65 -8.40 -14.19
C GLY A 71 -10.08 -8.79 -12.77
N LEU A 72 -10.56 -7.84 -11.97
CA LEU A 72 -11.10 -8.10 -10.63
C LEU A 72 -12.33 -9.01 -10.66
N VAL A 73 -13.26 -8.78 -11.60
CA VAL A 73 -14.46 -9.60 -11.76
C VAL A 73 -14.10 -11.02 -12.22
N ILE A 74 -13.17 -11.16 -13.17
CA ILE A 74 -12.68 -12.47 -13.62
C ILE A 74 -12.01 -13.21 -12.46
N ALA A 75 -11.12 -12.56 -11.70
CA ALA A 75 -10.47 -13.16 -10.53
C ALA A 75 -11.49 -13.55 -9.45
N MET A 76 -12.49 -12.70 -9.21
CA MET A 76 -13.61 -13.01 -8.31
C MET A 76 -14.40 -14.22 -8.80
N ALA A 77 -14.73 -14.31 -10.08
CA ALA A 77 -15.44 -15.45 -10.66
C ALA A 77 -14.61 -16.74 -10.55
N PHE A 78 -13.32 -16.71 -10.91
CA PHE A 78 -12.41 -17.85 -10.76
C PHE A 78 -12.30 -18.31 -9.30
N SER A 79 -12.16 -17.38 -8.35
CA SER A 79 -12.11 -17.73 -6.93
C SER A 79 -13.44 -18.32 -6.44
N LEU A 80 -14.59 -17.80 -6.87
CA LEU A 80 -15.89 -18.35 -6.51
C LEU A 80 -16.08 -19.75 -7.10
N ILE A 81 -15.71 -19.94 -8.38
CA ILE A 81 -15.71 -21.26 -9.04
C ILE A 81 -14.80 -22.23 -8.26
N PHE A 82 -13.59 -21.81 -7.89
CA PHE A 82 -12.67 -22.64 -7.10
C PHE A 82 -13.27 -23.06 -5.76
N ILE A 83 -13.91 -22.14 -5.04
CA ILE A 83 -14.55 -22.45 -3.77
C ILE A 83 -15.78 -23.36 -3.95
N VAL A 84 -16.51 -23.23 -5.06
CA VAL A 84 -17.60 -24.15 -5.41
C VAL A 84 -17.07 -25.53 -5.82
N LEU A 85 -15.94 -25.61 -6.54
CA LEU A 85 -15.29 -26.87 -6.91
C LEU A 85 -14.76 -27.63 -5.68
N LEU A 86 -14.23 -26.90 -4.68
CA LEU A 86 -13.89 -27.42 -3.36
C LEU A 86 -15.04 -28.21 -2.69
N ARG A 87 -16.30 -27.88 -3.04
CA ARG A 87 -17.49 -28.57 -2.50
C ARG A 87 -17.65 -29.99 -3.04
N PHE A 88 -17.61 -30.14 -4.37
CA PHE A 88 -17.99 -31.41 -5.01
C PHE A 88 -16.87 -32.44 -4.99
N LEU A 89 -15.62 -31.97 -4.99
CA LEU A 89 -14.45 -32.79 -5.29
C LEU A 89 -13.26 -32.47 -4.37
N ALA A 90 -13.49 -32.04 -3.12
CA ALA A 90 -12.43 -31.62 -2.16
C ALA A 90 -11.16 -32.49 -2.20
N GLY A 91 -11.31 -33.81 -2.14
CA GLY A 91 -10.18 -34.74 -2.19
C GLY A 91 -9.49 -34.80 -3.56
N ILE A 92 -10.27 -34.89 -4.64
CA ILE A 92 -9.73 -34.93 -6.02
C ILE A 92 -9.03 -33.62 -6.36
N MET A 93 -9.59 -32.49 -5.92
CA MET A 93 -9.05 -31.17 -6.18
C MET A 93 -7.65 -30.98 -5.58
N VAL A 94 -7.39 -31.48 -4.36
CA VAL A 94 -6.04 -31.44 -3.77
C VAL A 94 -5.03 -32.20 -4.63
N TRP A 95 -5.40 -33.39 -5.12
CA TRP A 95 -4.55 -34.16 -6.04
C TRP A 95 -4.34 -33.45 -7.37
N VAL A 96 -5.40 -32.87 -7.96
CA VAL A 96 -5.29 -32.09 -9.20
C VAL A 96 -4.35 -30.90 -9.00
N MET A 97 -4.41 -30.19 -7.88
CA MET A 97 -3.48 -29.09 -7.60
C MET A 97 -2.04 -29.56 -7.43
N ILE A 98 -1.83 -30.68 -6.72
CA ILE A 98 -0.49 -31.26 -6.57
C ILE A 98 0.10 -31.62 -7.94
N VAL A 99 -0.68 -32.31 -8.78
CA VAL A 99 -0.27 -32.68 -10.14
C VAL A 99 -0.03 -31.44 -11.01
N MET A 100 -0.91 -30.43 -10.92
CA MET A 100 -0.77 -29.20 -11.68
C MET A 100 0.52 -28.44 -11.33
N VAL A 101 0.89 -28.35 -10.05
CA VAL A 101 2.13 -27.69 -9.62
C VAL A 101 3.36 -28.39 -10.21
N ILE A 102 3.40 -29.73 -10.13
CA ILE A 102 4.45 -30.57 -10.73
C ILE A 102 4.51 -30.35 -12.25
N LEU A 103 3.37 -30.33 -12.92
CA LEU A 103 3.30 -30.12 -14.37
C LEU A 103 3.76 -28.73 -14.80
N VAL A 104 3.40 -27.67 -14.06
CA VAL A 104 3.81 -26.29 -14.38
C VAL A 104 5.31 -26.11 -14.18
N LEU A 105 5.87 -26.67 -13.11
CA LEU A 105 7.31 -26.64 -12.87
C LEU A 105 8.08 -27.50 -13.89
N GLY A 106 7.57 -28.69 -14.21
CA GLY A 106 8.09 -29.54 -15.28
C GLY A 106 8.06 -28.85 -16.65
N TYR A 107 6.97 -28.17 -16.98
CA TYR A 107 6.87 -27.33 -18.18
C TYR A 107 7.87 -26.18 -18.14
N GLY A 108 8.06 -25.52 -16.98
CA GLY A 108 9.07 -24.48 -16.79
C GLY A 108 10.49 -24.98 -17.06
N ILE A 109 10.84 -26.17 -16.57
CA ILE A 109 12.12 -26.84 -16.85
C ILE A 109 12.26 -27.11 -18.35
N PHE A 110 11.22 -27.66 -18.97
CA PHE A 110 11.20 -27.95 -20.42
C PHE A 110 11.36 -26.67 -21.26
N HIS A 111 10.62 -25.60 -20.92
CA HIS A 111 10.73 -24.31 -21.59
C HIS A 111 12.13 -23.71 -21.44
N CYS A 112 12.72 -23.75 -20.25
CA CYS A 112 14.08 -23.28 -20.02
C CYS A 112 15.10 -24.10 -20.83
N TYR A 113 14.90 -25.42 -20.95
CA TYR A 113 15.73 -26.28 -21.78
C TYR A 113 15.62 -25.94 -23.27
N MET A 114 14.40 -25.73 -23.78
CA MET A 114 14.18 -25.34 -25.18
C MET A 114 14.88 -24.02 -25.50
N GLU A 115 14.70 -23.00 -24.66
CA GLU A 115 15.30 -21.69 -24.88
C GLU A 115 16.83 -21.75 -24.75
N TYR A 116 17.35 -22.47 -23.75
CA TYR A 116 18.78 -22.76 -23.65
C TYR A 116 19.34 -23.43 -24.91
N SER A 117 18.62 -24.42 -25.45
CA SER A 117 19.03 -25.13 -26.67
C SER A 117 19.01 -24.22 -27.90
N LYS A 118 18.02 -23.31 -27.99
CA LYS A 118 17.92 -22.33 -29.07
C LYS A 118 19.08 -21.34 -29.03
N LEU A 119 19.39 -20.80 -27.85
CA LEU A 119 20.47 -19.83 -27.68
C LEU A 119 21.87 -20.45 -27.87
N LYS A 120 22.01 -21.77 -27.82
CA LYS A 120 23.29 -22.47 -28.05
C LYS A 120 23.87 -22.28 -29.46
N GLY A 121 23.03 -21.90 -30.43
CA GLY A 121 23.43 -21.67 -31.83
C GLY A 121 23.58 -20.20 -32.23
N GLU A 122 23.25 -19.25 -31.35
CA GLU A 122 23.22 -17.82 -31.67
C GLU A 122 24.55 -17.15 -31.30
N ALA A 123 25.16 -16.39 -32.23
CA ALA A 123 26.42 -15.70 -31.95
C ALA A 123 26.17 -14.52 -30.98
N GLY A 124 26.87 -14.49 -29.84
CA GLY A 124 26.76 -13.43 -28.83
C GLY A 124 25.97 -13.79 -27.56
N SER A 125 25.36 -14.97 -27.49
CA SER A 125 24.62 -15.47 -26.31
C SER A 125 25.52 -16.11 -25.22
N ASP A 126 26.82 -16.27 -25.53
CA ASP A 126 27.82 -17.00 -24.73
C ASP A 126 28.62 -16.09 -23.77
N VAL A 127 28.23 -14.83 -23.61
CA VAL A 127 28.88 -13.89 -22.69
C VAL A 127 28.58 -14.30 -21.24
N SER A 128 29.61 -14.27 -20.38
CA SER A 128 29.47 -14.65 -18.98
C SER A 128 28.77 -13.55 -18.17
N LEU A 129 27.98 -13.94 -17.16
CA LEU A 129 27.26 -13.00 -16.28
C LEU A 129 28.20 -12.01 -15.57
N THR A 130 29.45 -12.42 -15.34
CA THR A 130 30.50 -11.61 -14.71
C THR A 130 31.04 -10.50 -15.60
N ASP A 131 30.99 -10.69 -16.93
CA ASP A 131 31.50 -9.70 -17.90
C ASP A 131 30.48 -8.58 -18.20
N LEU A 132 29.19 -8.84 -17.96
CA LEU A 132 28.09 -7.90 -18.24
C LEU A 132 27.86 -6.83 -17.16
N GLY A 133 28.45 -6.99 -15.97
CA GLY A 133 28.18 -6.12 -14.82
C GLY A 133 26.72 -6.14 -14.36
N PHE A 134 26.37 -5.29 -13.38
CA PHE A 134 24.98 -5.10 -12.95
C PHE A 134 24.28 -4.09 -13.87
N GLN A 135 23.43 -4.60 -14.77
CA GLN A 135 22.52 -3.82 -15.59
C GLN A 135 21.13 -3.83 -14.96
N THR A 136 20.38 -2.73 -15.05
CA THR A 136 19.00 -2.66 -14.53
C THR A 136 17.96 -3.25 -15.50
N ASP A 137 18.35 -3.53 -16.74
CA ASP A 137 17.47 -4.08 -17.77
C ASP A 137 17.43 -5.61 -17.75
N LEU A 138 16.33 -6.16 -17.24
CA LEU A 138 16.03 -7.60 -17.17
C LEU A 138 16.07 -8.31 -18.55
N ARG A 139 15.82 -7.58 -19.63
CA ARG A 139 15.82 -8.14 -21.00
C ARG A 139 17.19 -8.61 -21.45
N VAL A 140 18.26 -7.94 -21.02
CA VAL A 140 19.64 -8.33 -21.35
C VAL A 140 19.95 -9.71 -20.79
N TYR A 141 19.51 -9.97 -19.56
CA TYR A 141 19.69 -11.27 -18.91
C TYR A 141 18.86 -12.39 -19.58
N LEU A 142 17.69 -12.09 -20.16
CA LEU A 142 16.87 -13.09 -20.86
C LEU A 142 17.45 -13.52 -22.21
N HIS A 143 18.35 -12.74 -22.82
CA HIS A 143 19.06 -13.10 -24.06
C HIS A 143 20.33 -13.93 -23.82
N LEU A 144 20.68 -14.21 -22.56
CA LEU A 144 21.89 -14.93 -22.22
C LEU A 144 21.65 -16.44 -22.08
N ARG A 145 22.56 -17.26 -22.61
CA ARG A 145 22.47 -18.73 -22.46
C ARG A 145 22.60 -19.17 -21.00
N GLN A 146 23.49 -18.52 -20.25
CA GLN A 146 23.83 -18.88 -18.87
C GLN A 146 22.65 -18.68 -17.89
N THR A 147 21.76 -17.72 -18.15
CA THR A 147 20.60 -17.44 -17.27
C THR A 147 19.53 -18.50 -17.41
N TRP A 148 19.23 -18.97 -18.62
CA TRP A 148 18.31 -20.10 -18.85
C TRP A 148 18.82 -21.41 -18.23
N LEU A 149 20.13 -21.65 -18.27
CA LEU A 149 20.75 -22.78 -17.57
C LEU A 149 20.61 -22.64 -16.05
N ALA A 150 20.84 -21.45 -15.49
CA ALA A 150 20.67 -21.20 -14.07
C ALA A 150 19.21 -21.37 -13.63
N PHE A 151 18.25 -20.83 -14.37
CA PHE A 151 16.82 -21.04 -14.11
C PHE A 151 16.41 -22.49 -14.18
N MET A 152 16.91 -23.25 -15.15
CA MET A 152 16.67 -24.68 -15.24
C MET A 152 17.17 -25.42 -14.00
N ILE A 153 18.40 -25.17 -13.54
CA ILE A 153 18.96 -25.80 -12.34
C ILE A 153 18.12 -25.45 -11.10
N ILE A 154 17.77 -24.17 -10.93
CA ILE A 154 16.94 -23.71 -9.79
C ILE A 154 15.57 -24.40 -9.81
N LEU A 155 14.91 -24.46 -10.97
CA LEU A 155 13.60 -25.12 -11.11
C LEU A 155 13.69 -26.62 -10.87
N CYS A 156 14.75 -27.30 -11.34
CA CYS A 156 14.97 -28.72 -11.05
C CYS A 156 15.16 -29.00 -9.55
N VAL A 157 15.94 -28.17 -8.85
CA VAL A 157 16.14 -28.30 -7.40
C VAL A 157 14.83 -28.05 -6.65
N LEU A 158 14.07 -27.03 -7.06
CA LEU A 158 12.77 -26.70 -6.47
C LEU A 158 11.77 -27.86 -6.67
N GLU A 159 11.70 -28.41 -7.88
CA GLU A 159 10.84 -29.55 -8.22
C GLU A 159 11.19 -30.78 -7.37
N LEU A 160 12.47 -31.12 -7.27
CA LEU A 160 12.94 -32.23 -6.45
C LEU A 160 12.59 -32.03 -4.97
N LEU A 161 12.76 -30.81 -4.45
CA LEU A 161 12.40 -30.48 -3.07
C LEU A 161 10.89 -30.62 -2.83
N ILE A 162 10.06 -30.16 -3.77
CA ILE A 162 8.59 -30.29 -3.69
C ILE A 162 8.18 -31.77 -3.72
N VAL A 163 8.70 -32.57 -4.65
CA VAL A 163 8.41 -34.01 -4.73
C VAL A 163 8.84 -34.73 -3.45
N LEU A 164 10.02 -34.40 -2.92
CA LEU A 164 10.51 -34.94 -1.65
C LEU A 164 9.57 -34.59 -0.49
N LEU A 165 9.12 -33.34 -0.38
CA LEU A 165 8.15 -32.90 0.62
C LEU A 165 6.82 -33.64 0.48
N LEU A 166 6.32 -33.86 -0.74
CA LEU A 166 5.08 -34.60 -0.98
C LEU A 166 5.19 -36.06 -0.53
N ILE A 167 6.33 -36.72 -0.78
CA ILE A 167 6.59 -38.09 -0.34
C ILE A 167 6.63 -38.18 1.19
N PHE A 168 7.39 -37.31 1.86
CA PHE A 168 7.53 -37.33 3.32
C PHE A 168 6.24 -36.93 4.05
N LEU A 169 5.49 -35.95 3.51
CA LEU A 169 4.28 -35.42 4.14
C LEU A 169 3.02 -36.19 3.73
N ARG A 170 3.11 -37.28 2.95
CA ARG A 170 1.95 -38.06 2.46
C ARG A 170 0.90 -38.37 3.54
N LYS A 171 1.33 -38.76 4.74
CA LYS A 171 0.43 -39.07 5.86
C LYS A 171 -0.29 -37.81 6.37
N ARG A 172 0.42 -36.68 6.46
CA ARG A 172 -0.16 -35.39 6.87
C ARG A 172 -1.11 -34.84 5.80
N ILE A 173 -0.79 -35.03 4.52
CA ILE A 173 -1.66 -34.64 3.40
C ILE A 173 -3.00 -35.38 3.45
N LEU A 174 -3.00 -36.69 3.74
CA LEU A 174 -4.24 -37.45 3.89
C LEU A 174 -5.13 -36.92 5.04
N ILE A 175 -4.52 -36.57 6.17
CA ILE A 175 -5.24 -35.94 7.30
C ILE A 175 -5.81 -34.58 6.86
N ALA A 176 -5.03 -33.76 6.16
CA ALA A 176 -5.49 -32.48 5.64
C ALA A 176 -6.65 -32.64 4.65
N ILE A 177 -6.62 -33.65 3.76
CA ILE A 177 -7.71 -33.96 2.84
C ILE A 177 -8.99 -34.32 3.62
N ALA A 178 -8.88 -35.11 4.68
CA ALA A 178 -10.03 -35.45 5.53
C ALA A 178 -10.62 -34.19 6.19
N LEU A 179 -9.77 -33.29 6.71
CA LEU A 179 -10.22 -32.02 7.29
C LEU A 179 -10.91 -31.11 6.26
N ILE A 180 -10.36 -30.98 5.05
CA ILE A 180 -10.96 -30.18 3.97
C ILE A 180 -12.31 -30.77 3.54
N LYS A 181 -12.43 -32.10 3.51
CA LYS A 181 -13.68 -32.79 3.18
C LYS A 181 -14.79 -32.52 4.21
N GLU A 182 -14.46 -32.48 5.50
CA GLU A 182 -15.43 -32.13 6.53
C GLU A 182 -15.78 -30.63 6.50
N ALA A 183 -14.80 -29.76 6.29
CA ALA A 183 -15.03 -28.33 6.14
C ALA A 183 -15.92 -28.02 4.91
N SER A 184 -15.71 -28.70 3.78
CA SER A 184 -16.51 -28.51 2.57
C SER A 184 -17.97 -28.95 2.77
N ARG A 185 -18.20 -29.99 3.59
CA ARG A 185 -19.56 -30.41 3.97
C ARG A 185 -20.26 -29.34 4.81
N ALA A 186 -19.57 -28.73 5.77
CA ALA A 186 -20.11 -27.64 6.58
C ALA A 186 -20.48 -26.41 5.71
N VAL A 187 -19.58 -26.01 4.82
CA VAL A 187 -19.83 -24.95 3.82
C VAL A 187 -21.02 -25.30 2.94
N GLY A 188 -21.19 -26.57 2.57
CA GLY A 188 -22.34 -27.10 1.84
C GLY A 188 -23.70 -26.84 2.48
N HIS A 189 -23.78 -26.81 3.81
CA HIS A 189 -25.00 -26.49 4.56
C HIS A 189 -25.16 -24.98 4.81
N VAL A 190 -24.06 -24.23 4.87
CA VAL A 190 -24.03 -22.77 5.08
C VAL A 190 -23.62 -22.08 3.77
N MET A 191 -24.38 -22.29 2.69
CA MET A 191 -23.99 -21.84 1.34
C MET A 191 -23.77 -20.34 1.20
N SER A 192 -24.51 -19.54 1.97
CA SER A 192 -24.35 -18.09 1.96
C SER A 192 -22.97 -17.63 2.46
N SER A 193 -22.24 -18.46 3.21
CA SER A 193 -20.85 -18.19 3.66
C SER A 193 -19.89 -17.91 2.51
N LEU A 194 -20.18 -18.41 1.30
CA LEU A 194 -19.37 -18.18 0.11
C LEU A 194 -19.45 -16.75 -0.44
N LEU A 195 -20.59 -16.08 -0.25
CA LEU A 195 -20.81 -14.70 -0.69
C LEU A 195 -20.39 -13.69 0.38
N PHE A 196 -20.14 -14.14 1.60
CA PHE A 196 -19.78 -13.27 2.72
C PHE A 196 -18.46 -12.48 2.54
N PRO A 197 -17.42 -13.00 1.85
CA PRO A 197 -16.26 -12.18 1.48
C PRO A 197 -16.62 -10.98 0.60
N LEU A 198 -17.62 -11.07 -0.27
CA LEU A 198 -18.10 -9.94 -1.08
C LEU A 198 -18.74 -8.87 -0.21
N PHE A 199 -19.53 -9.29 0.78
CA PHE A 199 -20.11 -8.39 1.76
C PHE A 199 -19.03 -7.69 2.59
N THR A 200 -18.00 -8.42 3.04
CA THR A 200 -16.86 -7.84 3.76
C THR A 200 -16.09 -6.85 2.88
N PHE A 201 -15.87 -7.19 1.60
CA PHE A 201 -15.23 -6.29 0.63
C PHE A 201 -16.03 -5.01 0.44
N PHE A 202 -17.35 -5.11 0.26
CA PHE A 202 -18.24 -3.96 0.16
C PHE A 202 -18.13 -3.03 1.38
N LEU A 203 -18.13 -3.60 2.60
CA LEU A 203 -17.95 -2.82 3.83
C LEU A 203 -16.57 -2.14 3.89
N LEU A 204 -15.50 -2.81 3.43
CA LEU A 204 -14.17 -2.20 3.35
C LEU A 204 -14.13 -1.05 2.33
N CYS A 205 -14.78 -1.20 1.17
CA CYS A 205 -14.93 -0.11 0.20
C CYS A 205 -15.67 1.09 0.80
N LEU A 206 -16.72 0.84 1.59
CA LEU A 206 -17.42 1.89 2.33
C LEU A 206 -16.49 2.60 3.32
N CYS A 207 -15.66 1.85 4.07
CA CYS A 207 -14.66 2.43 4.97
C CYS A 207 -13.64 3.30 4.23
N ILE A 208 -13.15 2.85 3.06
CA ILE A 208 -12.22 3.61 2.23
C ILE A 208 -12.88 4.89 1.70
N ALA A 209 -14.11 4.79 1.19
CA ALA A 209 -14.85 5.93 0.68
C ALA A 209 -15.12 6.98 1.77
N TYR A 210 -15.54 6.54 2.96
CA TYR A 210 -15.75 7.40 4.12
C TYR A 210 -14.47 8.13 4.55
N TRP A 211 -13.36 7.39 4.66
CA TRP A 211 -12.05 7.96 4.97
C TRP A 211 -11.59 8.99 3.92
N ALA A 212 -11.69 8.63 2.64
CA ALA A 212 -11.26 9.48 1.53
C ALA A 212 -12.11 10.76 1.45
N SER A 213 -13.43 10.64 1.60
CA SER A 213 -14.33 11.80 1.64
C SER A 213 -13.98 12.73 2.80
N THR A 214 -13.75 12.19 3.99
CA THR A 214 -13.35 12.98 5.17
C THR A 214 -12.00 13.65 4.96
N ALA A 215 -11.03 12.96 4.35
CA ALA A 215 -9.71 13.50 4.04
C ALA A 215 -9.79 14.66 3.03
N VAL A 216 -10.63 14.53 1.99
CA VAL A 216 -10.85 15.59 1.00
C VAL A 216 -11.50 16.79 1.66
N PHE A 217 -12.60 16.61 2.38
CA PHE A 217 -13.29 17.71 3.06
C PHE A 217 -12.39 18.44 4.06
N LEU A 218 -11.57 17.70 4.82
CA LEU A 218 -10.64 18.30 5.76
C LEU A 218 -9.56 19.12 5.04
N SER A 219 -9.02 18.59 3.93
CA SER A 219 -8.01 19.29 3.11
C SER A 219 -8.57 20.55 2.44
N THR A 220 -9.81 20.49 1.93
CA THR A 220 -10.47 21.60 1.23
C THR A 220 -11.03 22.67 2.16
N SER A 221 -11.16 22.39 3.46
CA SER A 221 -11.65 23.36 4.45
C SER A 221 -10.66 24.50 4.77
N ASN A 222 -9.47 24.50 4.15
CA ASN A 222 -8.48 25.55 4.33
C ASN A 222 -8.85 26.83 3.57
N GLU A 223 -8.72 27.97 4.24
CA GLU A 223 -8.87 29.28 3.60
C GLU A 223 -7.59 29.68 2.84
N ALA A 224 -7.75 30.41 1.74
CA ALA A 224 -6.62 30.95 0.98
C ALA A 224 -6.12 32.25 1.63
N VAL A 225 -4.86 32.26 2.06
CA VAL A 225 -4.22 33.47 2.60
C VAL A 225 -3.44 34.18 1.51
N TYR A 226 -3.76 35.45 1.31
CA TYR A 226 -3.06 36.35 0.42
C TYR A 226 -2.16 37.28 1.23
N LYS A 227 -0.96 37.54 0.72
CA LYS A 227 0.01 38.43 1.35
C LYS A 227 0.44 39.53 0.39
N VAL A 228 0.81 40.67 0.95
CA VAL A 228 1.33 41.80 0.19
C VAL A 228 2.78 41.53 -0.19
N PHE A 229 3.10 41.62 -1.48
CA PHE A 229 4.43 41.52 -2.04
C PHE A 229 4.81 42.82 -2.74
N ASN A 230 6.04 43.28 -2.57
CA ASN A 230 6.61 44.43 -3.26
C ASN A 230 8.13 44.19 -3.48
N GLU A 231 8.67 44.71 -4.58
CA GLU A 231 10.12 44.74 -4.86
C GLU A 231 10.85 45.81 -4.05
N SER A 232 10.18 46.92 -3.67
CA SER A 232 10.74 47.97 -2.82
C SER A 232 10.46 47.76 -1.32
N SER A 233 11.22 48.41 -0.43
CA SER A 233 11.07 48.28 1.03
C SER A 233 9.76 48.89 1.54
N CYS A 234 8.67 48.13 1.43
CA CYS A 234 7.36 48.50 1.93
C CYS A 234 7.17 47.99 3.37
N PRO A 235 6.68 48.85 4.30
CA PRO A 235 6.42 48.45 5.69
C PRO A 235 5.32 47.38 5.83
N TYR A 236 4.44 47.25 4.83
CA TYR A 236 3.36 46.25 4.82
C TYR A 236 3.73 44.93 4.13
N SER A 237 4.98 44.75 3.71
CA SER A 237 5.43 43.52 3.05
C SER A 237 5.25 42.30 3.96
N GLY A 238 4.55 41.27 3.47
CA GLY A 238 4.27 40.04 4.22
C GLY A 238 3.02 40.07 5.12
N HIS A 239 2.34 41.22 5.25
CA HIS A 239 1.05 41.30 5.92
C HIS A 239 -0.05 40.63 5.09
N THR A 240 -1.10 40.15 5.77
CA THR A 240 -2.27 39.54 5.14
C THR A 240 -3.13 40.61 4.46
N CYS A 241 -3.59 40.32 3.25
CA CYS A 241 -4.44 41.20 2.46
C CYS A 241 -5.63 40.43 1.91
N ARG A 242 -6.72 41.13 1.59
CA ARG A 242 -7.85 40.57 0.85
C ARG A 242 -7.81 41.12 -0.58
N PRO A 243 -7.77 40.27 -1.61
CA PRO A 243 -7.63 40.73 -3.00
C PRO A 243 -8.78 41.66 -3.43
N GLU A 244 -10.00 41.42 -2.93
CA GLU A 244 -11.19 42.22 -3.26
C GLU A 244 -11.11 43.68 -2.77
N THR A 245 -10.53 43.91 -1.59
CA THR A 245 -10.44 45.25 -0.99
C THR A 245 -9.05 45.87 -1.15
N PHE A 246 -8.13 45.18 -1.84
CA PHE A 246 -6.73 45.60 -1.90
C PHE A 246 -6.57 46.91 -2.65
N ASN A 247 -7.23 47.07 -3.81
CA ASN A 247 -7.07 48.23 -4.71
C ASN A 247 -7.56 49.56 -4.09
N THR A 248 -8.46 49.50 -3.12
CA THR A 248 -9.02 50.66 -2.40
C THR A 248 -8.35 50.90 -1.04
N SER A 249 -7.43 50.04 -0.62
CA SER A 249 -6.79 50.12 0.69
C SER A 249 -5.70 51.21 0.72
N ASN A 250 -5.42 51.75 1.92
CA ASN A 250 -4.31 52.70 2.11
C ASN A 250 -2.93 52.09 1.79
N ILE A 251 -2.84 50.75 1.71
CA ILE A 251 -1.61 50.03 1.38
C ILE A 251 -1.14 50.37 -0.04
N THR A 252 -2.07 50.43 -1.00
CA THR A 252 -1.76 50.77 -2.41
C THR A 252 -1.39 52.25 -2.57
N LYS A 253 -1.93 53.13 -1.71
CA LYS A 253 -1.56 54.56 -1.67
C LYS A 253 -0.15 54.78 -1.12
N GLN A 254 0.27 53.94 -0.17
CA GLN A 254 1.57 54.08 0.49
C GLN A 254 2.69 53.29 -0.23
N CYS A 255 2.33 52.24 -0.97
CA CYS A 255 3.23 51.43 -1.77
C CYS A 255 2.60 51.17 -3.16
N PRO A 256 2.89 52.02 -4.17
CA PRO A 256 2.23 51.95 -5.49
C PRO A 256 2.52 50.66 -6.27
N ASP A 257 3.66 50.00 -6.00
CA ASP A 257 4.07 48.74 -6.65
C ASP A 257 3.70 47.47 -5.85
N SER A 258 2.89 47.60 -4.80
CA SER A 258 2.50 46.45 -3.97
C SER A 258 1.40 45.61 -4.62
N GLN A 259 1.53 44.28 -4.56
CA GLN A 259 0.57 43.32 -5.08
C GLN A 259 0.10 42.35 -3.99
N CYS A 260 -1.20 42.09 -3.94
CA CYS A 260 -1.78 41.07 -3.06
C CYS A 260 -1.78 39.72 -3.77
N LEU A 261 -0.80 38.87 -3.46
CA LEU A 261 -0.65 37.56 -4.11
C LEU A 261 -1.00 36.43 -3.15
N PHE A 262 -1.50 35.33 -3.71
CA PHE A 262 -1.73 34.10 -2.96
C PHE A 262 -0.40 33.60 -2.36
N ALA A 263 -0.39 33.36 -1.05
CA ALA A 263 0.77 32.83 -0.36
C ALA A 263 0.66 31.31 -0.14
N PHE A 264 -0.39 30.86 0.56
CA PHE A 264 -0.65 29.45 0.85
C PHE A 264 -2.10 29.23 1.32
N TYR A 265 -2.54 27.96 1.32
CA TYR A 265 -3.77 27.53 1.96
C TYR A 265 -3.51 27.26 3.45
N GLY A 266 -4.28 27.90 4.33
CA GLY A 266 -4.12 27.81 5.78
C GLY A 266 -4.51 29.13 6.45
N GLY A 267 -4.42 29.22 7.77
CA GLY A 267 -4.68 30.46 8.50
C GLY A 267 -4.03 30.45 9.88
N GLU A 268 -4.02 31.58 10.57
CA GLU A 268 -3.42 31.70 11.91
C GLU A 268 -4.36 31.25 13.05
N SER A 269 -5.61 30.92 12.72
CA SER A 269 -6.59 30.46 13.70
C SER A 269 -6.18 29.11 14.32
N SER A 270 -6.59 28.88 15.58
CA SER A 270 -6.35 27.61 16.27
C SER A 270 -6.87 26.40 15.48
N TYR A 271 -7.96 26.57 14.73
CA TYR A 271 -8.54 25.53 13.86
C TYR A 271 -7.53 25.00 12.84
N HIS A 272 -6.80 25.87 12.13
CA HIS A 272 -5.85 25.43 11.11
C HIS A 272 -4.64 24.67 11.67
N LYS A 273 -4.28 24.90 12.94
CA LYS A 273 -3.24 24.10 13.62
C LYS A 273 -3.72 22.68 13.92
N TYR A 274 -5.00 22.51 14.27
CA TYR A 274 -5.59 21.20 14.57
C TYR A 274 -5.93 20.38 13.33
N LEU A 275 -6.05 20.97 12.13
CA LEU A 275 -6.33 20.23 10.89
C LEU A 275 -5.35 19.09 10.61
N ILE A 276 -4.06 19.30 10.90
CA ILE A 276 -3.05 18.25 10.73
C ILE A 276 -3.32 17.09 11.69
N VAL A 277 -3.67 17.38 12.95
CA VAL A 277 -4.01 16.37 13.95
C VAL A 277 -5.27 15.62 13.56
N LEU A 278 -6.28 16.32 13.04
CA LEU A 278 -7.51 15.73 12.54
C LEU A 278 -7.24 14.81 11.33
N GLN A 279 -6.28 15.15 10.46
CA GLN A 279 -5.89 14.28 9.34
C GLN A 279 -5.22 12.99 9.84
N PHE A 280 -4.33 13.09 10.84
CA PHE A 280 -3.73 11.90 11.48
C PHE A 280 -4.79 11.05 12.19
N PHE A 281 -5.73 11.68 12.87
CA PHE A 281 -6.87 11.00 13.50
C PHE A 281 -7.75 10.30 12.47
N ASN A 282 -8.01 10.92 11.31
CA ASN A 282 -8.77 10.29 10.22
C ASN A 282 -8.05 9.04 9.68
N VAL A 283 -6.72 9.08 9.54
CA VAL A 283 -5.92 7.90 9.17
C VAL A 283 -6.03 6.81 10.25
N PHE A 284 -5.93 7.17 11.53
CA PHE A 284 -6.13 6.22 12.63
C PHE A 284 -7.53 5.58 12.59
N MET A 285 -8.57 6.38 12.37
CA MET A 285 -9.95 5.92 12.23
C MET A 285 -10.12 4.94 11.06
N PHE A 286 -9.42 5.16 9.95
CA PHE A 286 -9.41 4.21 8.84
C PHE A 286 -8.85 2.84 9.26
N PHE A 287 -7.69 2.80 9.92
CA PHE A 287 -7.13 1.54 10.43
C PHE A 287 -8.09 0.86 11.41
N TRP A 288 -8.73 1.62 12.31
CA TRP A 288 -9.66 1.06 13.27
C TRP A 288 -10.90 0.47 12.60
N LEU A 289 -11.58 1.23 11.74
CA LEU A 289 -12.79 0.77 11.04
C LEU A 289 -12.49 -0.41 10.10
N ALA A 290 -11.35 -0.41 9.41
CA ALA A 290 -10.95 -1.54 8.57
C ALA A 290 -10.76 -2.83 9.39
N ASN A 291 -10.05 -2.74 10.52
CA ASN A 291 -9.88 -3.90 11.42
C ASN A 291 -11.21 -4.32 12.06
N PHE A 292 -12.11 -3.38 12.37
CA PHE A 292 -13.44 -3.67 12.90
C PHE A 292 -14.27 -4.46 11.89
N THR A 293 -14.29 -4.02 10.62
CA THR A 293 -14.99 -4.72 9.53
C THR A 293 -14.45 -6.14 9.33
N LEU A 294 -13.13 -6.33 9.38
CA LEU A 294 -12.52 -7.66 9.32
C LEU A 294 -12.88 -8.53 10.53
N ALA A 295 -12.89 -7.97 11.74
CA ALA A 295 -13.24 -8.66 12.97
C ALA A 295 -14.72 -9.09 12.96
N LEU A 296 -15.63 -8.19 12.54
CA LEU A 296 -17.04 -8.48 12.34
C LEU A 296 -17.23 -9.64 11.36
N GLY A 297 -16.43 -9.67 10.29
CA GLY A 297 -16.43 -10.76 9.34
C GLY A 297 -16.04 -12.11 9.95
N GLN A 298 -14.98 -12.12 10.77
CA GLN A 298 -14.50 -13.33 11.44
C GLN A 298 -15.52 -13.89 12.44
N VAL A 299 -16.09 -13.06 13.31
CA VAL A 299 -17.11 -13.48 14.29
C VAL A 299 -18.38 -13.95 13.60
N THR A 300 -18.79 -13.30 12.52
CA THR A 300 -20.00 -13.72 11.76
C THR A 300 -19.83 -15.12 11.17
N LEU A 301 -18.69 -15.40 10.53
CA LEU A 301 -18.40 -16.72 9.98
C LEU A 301 -18.25 -17.78 11.09
N ALA A 302 -17.52 -17.46 12.16
CA ALA A 302 -17.34 -18.35 13.30
C ALA A 302 -18.70 -18.74 13.91
N GLY A 303 -19.57 -17.75 14.15
CA GLY A 303 -20.91 -17.97 14.68
C GLY A 303 -21.79 -18.84 13.78
N ALA A 304 -21.71 -18.64 12.45
CA ALA A 304 -22.52 -19.41 11.50
C ALA A 304 -22.07 -20.87 11.41
N PHE A 305 -20.76 -21.13 11.40
CA PHE A 305 -20.23 -22.50 11.44
C PHE A 305 -20.41 -23.16 12.81
N ALA A 306 -20.35 -22.40 13.90
CA ALA A 306 -20.67 -22.91 15.23
C ALA A 306 -22.12 -23.43 15.29
N SER A 307 -23.08 -22.67 14.74
CA SER A 307 -24.47 -23.14 14.63
C SER A 307 -24.61 -24.45 13.82
N TYR A 308 -23.76 -24.67 12.82
CA TYR A 308 -23.73 -25.94 12.09
C TYR A 308 -23.11 -27.10 12.89
N TYR A 309 -21.94 -26.88 13.49
CA TYR A 309 -21.23 -27.94 14.22
C TYR A 309 -22.01 -28.41 15.45
N TRP A 310 -22.66 -27.48 16.16
CA TRP A 310 -23.41 -27.74 17.39
C TRP A 310 -24.89 -28.09 17.17
N ALA A 311 -25.36 -28.16 15.91
CA ALA A 311 -26.70 -28.67 15.60
C ALA A 311 -26.74 -30.21 15.67
N PHE A 312 -27.57 -30.79 16.54
CA PHE A 312 -27.69 -32.24 16.71
C PHE A 312 -28.45 -32.89 15.55
N LYS A 313 -29.59 -32.31 15.13
CA LYS A 313 -30.40 -32.75 13.99
C LYS A 313 -30.27 -31.75 12.83
N LYS A 314 -29.51 -32.13 11.80
CA LYS A 314 -29.34 -31.33 10.58
C LYS A 314 -30.37 -31.80 9.52
N PRO A 315 -31.17 -30.92 8.89
CA PRO A 315 -31.14 -29.44 8.94
C PRO A 315 -32.12 -28.80 9.95
N GLN A 316 -32.90 -29.57 10.71
CA GLN A 316 -34.00 -29.05 11.55
C GLN A 316 -33.55 -28.05 12.63
N ASP A 317 -32.37 -28.27 13.23
CA ASP A 317 -31.82 -27.42 14.29
C ASP A 317 -31.00 -26.24 13.74
N LEU A 318 -30.94 -26.06 12.41
CA LEU A 318 -30.17 -25.00 11.77
C LEU A 318 -31.07 -23.78 11.52
N PRO A 319 -30.67 -22.56 11.91
CA PRO A 319 -31.43 -21.36 11.56
C PRO A 319 -31.55 -21.22 10.03
N ALA A 320 -32.70 -20.73 9.54
CA ALA A 320 -32.95 -20.60 8.09
C ALA A 320 -31.88 -19.75 7.37
N PHE A 321 -31.36 -18.73 8.05
CA PHE A 321 -30.28 -17.88 7.56
C PHE A 321 -29.16 -17.77 8.61
N PRO A 322 -28.26 -18.77 8.71
CA PRO A 322 -27.23 -18.83 9.75
C PRO A 322 -26.30 -17.62 9.76
N LEU A 323 -25.88 -17.15 8.58
CA LEU A 323 -25.05 -15.94 8.47
C LEU A 323 -25.72 -14.68 9.00
N PHE A 324 -26.94 -14.37 8.54
CA PHE A 324 -27.62 -13.13 8.94
C PHE A 324 -27.95 -13.14 10.43
N SER A 325 -28.33 -14.30 10.97
CA SER A 325 -28.53 -14.49 12.40
C SER A 325 -27.23 -14.26 13.18
N SER A 326 -26.11 -14.83 12.75
CA SER A 326 -24.80 -14.63 13.40
C SER A 326 -24.29 -13.19 13.26
N PHE A 327 -24.51 -12.54 12.12
CA PHE A 327 -24.17 -11.14 11.89
C PHE A 327 -24.95 -10.22 12.84
N GLY A 328 -26.26 -10.42 12.95
CA GLY A 328 -27.11 -9.69 13.88
C GLY A 328 -26.70 -9.90 15.33
N ARG A 329 -26.34 -11.13 15.71
CA ARG A 329 -25.81 -11.43 17.05
C ARG A 329 -24.48 -10.72 17.32
N ALA A 330 -23.57 -10.71 16.34
CA ALA A 330 -22.29 -10.01 16.43
C ALA A 330 -22.47 -8.51 16.67
N LEU A 331 -23.38 -7.86 15.92
CA LEU A 331 -23.68 -6.43 16.05
C LEU A 331 -24.51 -6.05 17.27
N ARG A 332 -25.31 -6.98 17.82
CA ARG A 332 -26.16 -6.69 18.97
C ARG A 332 -25.44 -6.92 20.29
N TYR A 333 -24.61 -7.96 20.38
CA TYR A 333 -24.05 -8.43 21.66
C TYR A 333 -22.52 -8.34 21.74
N HIS A 334 -21.80 -8.31 20.61
CA HIS A 334 -20.34 -8.45 20.61
C HIS A 334 -19.57 -7.28 20.00
N THR A 335 -20.28 -6.20 19.67
CA THR A 335 -19.72 -4.97 19.07
C THR A 335 -18.63 -4.35 19.92
N GLY A 336 -18.77 -4.37 21.25
CA GLY A 336 -17.75 -3.86 22.19
C GLY A 336 -16.45 -4.64 22.13
N SER A 337 -16.51 -5.97 22.16
CA SER A 337 -15.33 -6.84 22.05
C SER A 337 -14.65 -6.70 20.69
N LEU A 338 -15.45 -6.61 19.61
CA LEU A 338 -14.96 -6.35 18.26
C LEU A 338 -14.27 -4.99 18.15
N ALA A 339 -14.87 -3.93 18.69
CA ALA A 339 -14.33 -2.57 18.70
C ALA A 339 -13.03 -2.49 19.51
N PHE A 340 -12.96 -3.13 20.67
CA PHE A 340 -11.76 -3.16 21.49
C PHE A 340 -10.62 -3.94 20.82
N GLY A 341 -10.89 -5.15 20.33
CA GLY A 341 -9.89 -5.97 19.65
C GLY A 341 -9.33 -5.30 18.39
N SER A 342 -10.20 -4.67 17.60
CA SER A 342 -9.79 -3.88 16.42
C SER A 342 -9.03 -2.60 16.77
N LEU A 343 -9.35 -1.94 17.90
CA LEU A 343 -8.64 -0.76 18.39
C LEU A 343 -7.19 -1.09 18.75
N VAL A 344 -6.99 -2.17 19.53
CA VAL A 344 -5.64 -2.62 19.91
C VAL A 344 -4.80 -2.94 18.67
N LEU A 345 -5.40 -3.63 17.70
CA LEU A 345 -4.71 -3.95 16.44
C LEU A 345 -4.39 -2.70 15.61
N ALA A 346 -5.30 -1.72 15.56
CA ALA A 346 -5.09 -0.47 14.83
C ALA A 346 -3.95 0.37 15.43
N VAL A 347 -3.84 0.46 16.77
CA VAL A 347 -2.73 1.14 17.44
C VAL A 347 -1.39 0.54 17.04
N VAL A 348 -1.26 -0.79 17.09
CA VAL A 348 -0.02 -1.50 16.70
C VAL A 348 0.31 -1.25 15.21
N GLN A 349 -0.69 -1.25 14.33
CA GLN A 349 -0.49 -0.97 12.90
C GLN A 349 -0.02 0.46 12.63
N VAL A 350 -0.61 1.46 13.31
CA VAL A 350 -0.18 2.86 13.16
C VAL A 350 1.26 3.04 13.63
N ILE A 351 1.66 2.40 14.74
CA ILE A 351 3.06 2.43 15.19
C ILE A 351 3.97 1.79 14.14
N ARG A 352 3.59 0.64 13.58
CA ARG A 352 4.38 -0.03 12.53
C ARG A 352 4.56 0.85 11.29
N VAL A 353 3.48 1.48 10.80
CA VAL A 353 3.54 2.39 9.65
C VAL A 353 4.42 3.61 9.96
N THR A 354 4.35 4.13 11.18
CA THR A 354 5.19 5.25 11.63
C THR A 354 6.66 4.86 11.67
N LEU A 355 7.00 3.68 12.19
CA LEU A 355 8.38 3.16 12.19
C LEU A 355 8.91 2.97 10.77
N GLU A 356 8.07 2.52 9.83
CA GLU A 356 8.44 2.39 8.42
C GLU A 356 8.73 3.76 7.77
N TYR A 357 7.88 4.74 8.06
CA TYR A 357 8.07 6.11 7.61
C TYR A 357 9.36 6.73 8.18
N LEU A 358 9.63 6.55 9.48
CA LEU A 358 10.83 7.07 10.13
C LEU A 358 12.10 6.46 9.55
N ASP A 359 12.13 5.16 9.30
CA ASP A 359 13.26 4.50 8.66
C ASP A 359 13.53 5.05 7.26
N HIS A 360 12.48 5.25 6.44
CA HIS A 360 12.64 5.88 5.13
C HIS A 360 13.21 7.30 5.24
N ARG A 361 12.79 8.07 6.25
CA ARG A 361 13.29 9.43 6.49
C ARG A 361 14.74 9.44 6.99
N LEU A 362 15.14 8.43 7.76
CA LEU A 362 16.45 8.31 8.39
C LEU A 362 17.48 7.55 7.54
N LYS A 363 17.13 7.11 6.32
CA LYS A 363 18.10 6.57 5.35
C LYS A 363 19.24 7.54 5.06
N ALA A 364 18.96 8.84 5.02
CA ALA A 364 19.95 9.90 4.79
C ALA A 364 20.77 10.29 6.04
N ALA A 365 20.39 9.83 7.24
CA ALA A 365 21.13 10.11 8.47
C ALA A 365 22.22 9.05 8.70
N GLU A 366 23.41 9.46 9.14
CA GLU A 366 24.56 8.56 9.35
C GLU A 366 24.61 7.90 10.76
N ASN A 367 23.54 7.99 11.56
CA ASN A 367 23.57 7.45 12.92
C ASN A 367 23.29 5.93 12.94
N LYS A 368 24.35 5.13 13.08
CA LYS A 368 24.28 3.65 13.12
C LYS A 368 23.42 3.12 14.27
N LEU A 369 23.45 3.76 15.45
CA LEU A 369 22.68 3.32 16.61
C LEU A 369 21.17 3.52 16.40
N ALA A 370 20.77 4.65 15.81
CA ALA A 370 19.37 4.91 15.47
C ALA A 370 18.84 3.89 14.44
N LYS A 371 19.65 3.54 13.43
CA LYS A 371 19.29 2.51 12.43
C LYS A 371 19.12 1.13 13.07
N PHE A 372 20.00 0.75 13.99
CA PHE A 372 19.88 -0.52 14.73
C PHE A 372 18.61 -0.56 15.58
N LEU A 373 18.33 0.49 16.36
CA LEU A 373 17.12 0.58 17.18
C LEU A 373 15.83 0.53 16.36
N LEU A 374 15.76 1.24 15.23
CA LEU A 374 14.61 1.19 14.34
C LEU A 374 14.38 -0.21 13.76
N SER A 375 15.46 -0.88 13.35
CA SER A 375 15.37 -2.26 12.85
C SER A 375 14.82 -3.22 13.93
N CYS A 376 15.29 -3.09 15.17
CA CYS A 376 14.79 -3.87 16.31
C CYS A 376 13.29 -3.59 16.56
N LEU A 377 12.90 -2.32 16.66
CA LEU A 377 11.51 -1.92 16.88
C LEU A 377 10.58 -2.40 15.76
N LYS A 378 11.00 -2.30 14.49
CA LYS A 378 10.23 -2.84 13.35
C LYS A 378 9.96 -4.33 13.51
N CYS A 379 10.98 -5.10 13.89
CA CYS A 379 10.84 -6.53 14.14
C CYS A 379 9.86 -6.81 15.30
N CYS A 380 10.05 -6.14 16.44
CA CYS A 380 9.19 -6.29 17.61
C CYS A 380 7.72 -5.95 17.31
N PHE A 381 7.44 -4.84 16.63
CA PHE A 381 6.07 -4.43 16.30
C PHE A 381 5.45 -5.30 15.20
N TRP A 382 6.26 -5.85 14.29
CA TRP A 382 5.79 -6.87 13.36
C TRP A 382 5.37 -8.15 14.08
N CYS A 383 6.20 -8.63 15.02
CA CYS A 383 5.86 -9.78 15.86
C CYS A 383 4.61 -9.51 16.71
N LEU A 384 4.50 -8.32 17.31
CA LEU A 384 3.34 -7.91 18.10
C LEU A 384 2.06 -7.87 17.26
N GLU A 385 2.11 -7.32 16.05
CA GLU A 385 0.96 -7.30 15.14
C GLU A 385 0.47 -8.74 14.83
N LYS A 386 1.40 -9.66 14.57
CA LYS A 386 1.08 -11.07 14.32
C LYS A 386 0.48 -11.74 15.55
N PHE A 387 1.04 -11.48 16.73
CA PHE A 387 0.55 -11.99 18.01
C PHE A 387 -0.86 -11.50 18.31
N ILE A 388 -1.13 -10.19 18.18
CA ILE A 388 -2.46 -9.61 18.40
C ILE A 388 -3.47 -10.15 17.38
N LYS A 389 -3.08 -10.28 16.10
CA LYS A 389 -3.96 -10.91 15.08
C LYS A 389 -4.32 -12.34 15.44
N PHE A 390 -3.37 -13.12 15.95
CA PHE A 390 -3.61 -14.49 16.41
C PHE A 390 -4.55 -14.52 17.63
N LEU A 391 -4.28 -13.69 18.64
CA LEU A 391 -5.10 -13.63 19.86
C LEU A 391 -6.54 -13.21 19.52
N ASN A 392 -6.72 -12.13 18.77
CA ASN A 392 -8.02 -11.65 18.34
C ASN A 392 -8.79 -12.72 17.55
N ARG A 393 -8.14 -13.42 16.61
CA ARG A 393 -8.78 -14.49 15.83
C ARG A 393 -9.32 -15.61 16.73
N ASN A 394 -8.57 -16.05 17.74
CA ASN A 394 -9.03 -17.08 18.66
C ASN A 394 -10.15 -16.58 19.58
N ALA A 395 -10.02 -15.35 20.09
CA ALA A 395 -11.07 -14.73 20.90
C ALA A 395 -12.38 -14.62 20.11
N TYR A 396 -12.32 -14.17 18.86
CA TYR A 396 -13.48 -14.08 17.96
C TYR A 396 -14.10 -15.42 17.57
N ILE A 397 -13.37 -16.54 17.70
CA ILE A 397 -13.93 -17.88 17.49
C ILE A 397 -14.67 -18.36 18.74
N MET A 398 -14.21 -17.96 19.94
CA MET A 398 -14.85 -18.33 21.20
C MET A 398 -16.12 -17.52 21.51
N VAL A 399 -16.17 -16.28 21.00
CA VAL A 399 -17.33 -15.37 21.06
C VAL A 399 -18.35 -15.78 19.99
#